data_AF-A0A1B7MVJ4-F1
#
_entry.id   AF-A0A1B7MVJ4-F1
#
_cell.length_a   1.000
_cell.length_b   1.000
_cell.length_c   1.000
_cell.angle_alpha   90.00
_cell.angle_beta   90.00
_cell.angle_gamma   90.00
#
_symmetry.space_group_name_H-M   'P 1'
#
loop_
_entity.id
_entity.type
_entity.pdbx_description
1 polymer ?
#
loop_
_entity_poly.entity_id
_entity_poly.type
_entity_poly.pdbx_seq_one_letter_code
_entity_poly.pdbx_strand_id
1 'polypeptide(L)'
;SPFGRGEETVMDPSYRRGTELKADDISFSNKQDITKYLEKELAPAMFVGKKLKIELYKLAIYEEGGHFDWHRDSTHSDAHHGTVFFALNTEWEGGELMLRHGGVEASID
;
A
#
# COMPACT_ATOMS: atom_id res chain seq x y z
N SER A 1 -2.63 -9.06 -10.53
CA SER A 1 -3.77 -9.13 -9.61
C SER A 1 -4.79 -8.07 -10.04
N PRO A 2 -6.07 -8.18 -9.65
CA PRO A 2 -7.08 -7.27 -10.15
C PRO A 2 -6.85 -5.85 -9.62
N PHE A 3 -7.29 -4.84 -10.35
CA PHE A 3 -7.24 -3.44 -9.90
C PHE A 3 -8.50 -2.68 -10.31
N GLY A 4 -8.79 -1.59 -9.60
CA GLY A 4 -9.94 -0.74 -9.89
C GLY A 4 -9.67 0.18 -11.09
N ARG A 5 -10.66 0.33 -11.97
CA ARG A 5 -10.68 1.31 -13.05
C ARG A 5 -12.06 1.98 -13.08
N GLY A 6 -12.21 3.07 -12.34
CA GLY A 6 -13.53 3.65 -12.08
C GLY A 6 -14.37 2.67 -11.24
N GLU A 7 -15.53 2.27 -11.74
CA GLU A 7 -16.41 1.29 -11.10
C GLU A 7 -16.07 -0.17 -11.47
N GLU A 8 -15.14 -0.38 -12.40
CA GLU A 8 -14.77 -1.72 -12.88
C GLU A 8 -13.63 -2.31 -12.07
N THR A 9 -13.66 -3.64 -11.91
CA THR A 9 -12.49 -4.42 -11.50
C THR A 9 -11.89 -5.10 -12.72
N VAL A 10 -10.64 -4.77 -13.04
CA VAL A 10 -9.97 -5.19 -14.27
C VAL A 10 -8.79 -6.12 -13.94
N MET A 11 -8.56 -7.09 -14.83
CA MET A 11 -7.38 -7.95 -14.83
C MET A 11 -6.57 -7.68 -16.10
N ASP A 12 -5.46 -6.96 -15.97
CA ASP A 12 -4.55 -6.65 -17.07
C ASP A 12 -3.09 -6.78 -16.60
N PRO A 13 -2.37 -7.85 -16.97
CA PRO A 13 -0.98 -8.05 -16.59
C PRO A 13 0.00 -7.03 -17.18
N SER A 14 -0.38 -6.26 -18.21
CA SER A 14 0.45 -5.16 -18.73
C SER A 14 0.42 -3.91 -17.85
N TYR A 15 -0.60 -3.80 -17.00
CA TYR A 15 -0.78 -2.70 -16.05
C TYR A 15 -0.49 -3.12 -14.61
N ARG A 16 -0.90 -4.33 -14.21
CA ARG A 16 -0.63 -4.90 -12.89
C ARG A 16 -0.34 -6.39 -12.97
N ARG A 17 0.95 -6.73 -12.91
CA ARG A 17 1.43 -8.11 -12.79
C ARG A 17 1.90 -8.39 -11.37
N GLY A 18 1.14 -9.21 -10.64
CA GLY A 18 1.44 -9.59 -9.27
C GLY A 18 0.30 -10.40 -8.65
N THR A 19 0.49 -10.87 -7.43
CA THR A 19 -0.55 -11.55 -6.64
C THR A 19 -0.82 -10.76 -5.36
N GLU A 20 -1.89 -11.11 -4.63
CA GLU A 20 -2.19 -10.47 -3.36
C GLU A 20 -2.88 -11.44 -2.40
N LEU A 21 -2.62 -11.27 -1.11
CA LEU A 21 -3.38 -11.90 -0.02
C LEU A 21 -4.26 -10.84 0.63
N LYS A 22 -5.53 -11.16 0.87
CA LYS A 22 -6.45 -10.23 1.55
C LYS A 22 -6.13 -10.19 3.03
N ALA A 23 -6.47 -9.09 3.70
CA ALA A 23 -6.24 -8.94 5.13
C ALA A 23 -6.83 -10.07 5.99
N ASP A 24 -7.98 -10.62 5.60
CA ASP A 24 -8.65 -11.71 6.32
C ASP A 24 -7.90 -13.05 6.21
N ASP A 25 -7.06 -13.21 5.18
CA ASP A 25 -6.22 -14.38 4.96
C ASP A 25 -4.85 -14.25 5.65
N ILE A 26 -4.59 -13.12 6.34
CA ILE A 26 -3.29 -12.80 6.93
C ILE A 26 -3.42 -12.74 8.46
N SER A 27 -2.69 -13.64 9.14
CA SER A 27 -2.56 -13.64 10.60
C SER A 27 -1.09 -13.62 11.03
N PHE A 28 -0.74 -12.73 11.94
CA PHE A 28 0.58 -12.67 12.56
C PHE A 28 0.48 -12.05 13.97
N SER A 29 1.36 -12.46 14.88
CA SER A 29 1.22 -12.23 16.32
C SER A 29 1.33 -10.76 16.74
N ASN A 30 2.15 -9.96 16.04
CA ASN A 30 2.44 -8.56 16.38
C ASN A 30 1.60 -7.54 15.60
N LYS A 31 0.50 -7.95 14.95
CA LYS A 31 -0.37 -7.05 14.15
C LYS A 31 -0.82 -5.82 14.93
N GLN A 32 -1.30 -6.01 16.15
CA GLN A 32 -1.81 -4.92 16.99
C GLN A 32 -0.70 -3.96 17.45
N ASP A 33 0.50 -4.49 17.71
CA ASP A 33 1.62 -3.69 18.16
C ASP A 33 2.16 -2.81 17.02
N ILE A 34 2.25 -3.37 15.81
CA ILE A 34 2.63 -2.62 14.61
C ILE A 34 1.62 -1.52 14.30
N THR A 35 0.31 -1.81 14.32
CA THR A 35 -0.70 -0.78 14.05
C THR A 35 -0.66 0.34 15.09
N LYS A 36 -0.53 0.02 16.38
CA LYS A 36 -0.41 1.02 17.45
C LYS A 36 0.86 1.86 17.33
N TYR A 37 1.98 1.22 16.97
CA TYR A 37 3.24 1.91 16.74
C TYR A 37 3.08 2.93 15.60
N LEU A 38 2.57 2.50 14.45
CA LEU A 38 2.33 3.38 13.30
C LEU A 38 1.34 4.52 13.65
N GLU A 39 0.25 4.24 14.37
CA GLU A 39 -0.68 5.29 14.81
C GLU A 39 0.01 6.33 15.67
N LYS A 40 0.87 5.90 16.60
CA LYS A 40 1.61 6.76 17.50
C LYS A 40 2.64 7.63 16.77
N GLU A 41 3.34 7.08 15.79
CA GLU A 41 4.38 7.81 15.05
C GLU A 41 3.79 8.74 13.98
N LEU A 42 2.76 8.30 13.25
CA LEU A 42 2.19 9.05 12.13
C LEU A 42 1.24 10.16 12.57
N ALA A 43 0.48 9.97 13.66
CA ALA A 43 -0.49 10.97 14.13
C ALA A 43 0.16 12.33 14.42
N PRO A 44 1.24 12.45 15.23
CA PRO A 44 1.86 13.74 15.49
C PRO A 44 2.64 14.29 14.28
N ALA A 45 3.12 13.44 13.37
CA ALA A 45 3.92 13.87 12.23
C ALA A 45 3.07 14.43 11.08
N MET A 46 1.94 13.79 10.77
CA MET A 46 1.16 14.10 9.57
C MET A 46 -0.30 14.46 9.84
N PHE A 47 -0.81 14.17 11.03
CA PHE A 47 -2.24 14.30 11.36
C PHE A 47 -2.47 14.93 12.74
N VAL A 48 -1.78 16.05 12.99
CA VAL A 48 -1.76 16.73 14.30
C VAL A 48 -3.18 16.98 14.83
N GLY A 49 -3.43 16.53 16.07
CA GLY A 49 -4.72 16.69 16.74
C GLY A 49 -5.82 15.75 16.23
N LYS A 50 -5.51 14.80 15.35
CA LYS A 50 -6.44 13.76 14.87
C LYS A 50 -6.10 12.41 15.50
N LYS A 51 -7.13 11.58 15.64
CA LYS A 51 -6.95 10.15 15.93
C LYS A 51 -6.82 9.41 14.60
N LEU A 52 -5.82 8.55 14.50
CA LEU A 52 -5.64 7.66 13.37
C LEU A 52 -6.23 6.28 13.68
N LYS A 53 -6.67 5.62 12.62
CA LYS A 53 -7.01 4.21 12.61
C LYS A 53 -6.20 3.58 11.49
N ILE A 54 -5.39 2.58 11.81
CA ILE A 54 -4.61 1.85 10.80
C ILE A 54 -5.18 0.45 10.65
N GLU A 55 -5.54 0.10 9.42
CA GLU A 55 -6.12 -1.18 9.06
C GLU A 55 -5.24 -1.89 8.05
N LEU A 56 -4.92 -3.15 8.31
CA LEU A 56 -4.30 -4.01 7.29
C LEU A 56 -5.30 -4.20 6.16
N TYR A 57 -4.92 -3.85 4.94
CA TYR A 57 -5.77 -4.03 3.75
C TYR A 57 -5.43 -5.30 2.97
N LYS A 58 -4.17 -5.45 2.57
CA LYS A 58 -3.67 -6.61 1.82
C LYS A 58 -2.15 -6.69 1.87
N LEU A 59 -1.62 -7.86 1.54
CA LEU A 59 -0.21 -8.04 1.17
C LEU A 59 -0.13 -8.18 -0.35
N ALA A 60 0.55 -7.25 -1.01
CA ALA A 60 0.87 -7.38 -2.42
C ALA A 60 2.19 -8.15 -2.58
N ILE A 61 2.25 -9.08 -3.53
CA ILE A 61 3.41 -9.92 -3.78
C ILE A 61 3.76 -9.80 -5.26
N TYR A 62 5.03 -9.47 -5.52
CA TYR A 62 5.58 -9.32 -6.85
C TYR A 62 6.76 -10.27 -7.00
N GLU A 63 6.70 -11.10 -8.03
CA GLU A 63 7.83 -11.91 -8.48
C GLU A 63 8.62 -11.13 -9.54
N GLU A 64 9.68 -11.72 -10.08
CA GLU A 64 10.48 -11.12 -11.16
C GLU A 64 9.60 -10.65 -12.34
N GLY A 65 9.81 -9.40 -12.76
CA GLY A 65 9.02 -8.72 -13.79
C GLY A 65 7.60 -8.30 -13.35
N GLY A 66 7.25 -8.54 -12.09
CA GLY A 66 6.04 -8.03 -11.46
C GLY A 66 6.10 -6.51 -11.31
N HIS A 67 4.96 -5.85 -11.51
CA HIS A 67 4.86 -4.40 -11.47
C HIS A 67 3.41 -3.95 -11.25
N PHE A 68 3.26 -2.68 -10.89
CA PHE A 68 2.00 -1.96 -10.96
C PHE A 68 2.27 -0.59 -11.55
N ASP A 69 1.80 -0.37 -12.77
CA ASP A 69 2.02 0.87 -13.52
C ASP A 69 1.40 2.08 -12.80
N TRP A 70 1.74 3.29 -13.23
CA TRP A 70 1.32 4.55 -12.63
C TRP A 70 -0.18 4.59 -12.38
N HIS A 71 -0.54 4.69 -11.10
CA HIS A 71 -1.91 4.72 -10.64
C HIS A 71 -2.08 5.68 -9.46
N ARG A 72 -3.33 5.93 -9.13
CA ARG A 72 -3.72 6.58 -7.88
C ARG A 72 -4.46 5.54 -7.05
N ASP A 73 -4.12 5.42 -5.78
CA ASP A 73 -4.85 4.56 -4.86
C ASP A 73 -6.33 4.92 -4.83
N SER A 74 -7.16 3.87 -4.78
CA SER A 74 -8.59 4.03 -4.57
C SER A 74 -8.86 4.42 -3.11
N THR A 75 -9.71 5.41 -2.89
CA THR A 75 -10.20 5.72 -1.55
C THR A 75 -11.21 4.67 -1.12
N HIS A 76 -11.10 4.17 0.12
CA HIS A 76 -11.98 3.11 0.64
C HIS A 76 -13.10 3.67 1.53
N SER A 77 -13.03 4.95 1.88
CA SER A 77 -14.07 5.74 2.55
C SER A 77 -13.67 7.22 2.49
N ASP A 78 -14.57 8.12 2.88
CA ASP A 78 -14.27 9.54 3.06
C ASP A 78 -13.22 9.80 4.16
N ALA A 79 -13.00 8.82 5.04
CA ALA A 79 -11.97 8.85 6.08
C ALA A 79 -10.64 8.21 5.62
N HIS A 80 -10.53 7.71 4.38
CA HIS A 80 -9.28 7.19 3.85
C HIS A 80 -8.37 8.36 3.43
N HIS A 81 -7.39 8.67 4.28
CA HIS A 81 -6.47 9.80 4.07
C HIS A 81 -5.09 9.41 3.51
N GLY A 82 -4.75 8.12 3.46
CA GLY A 82 -3.52 7.65 2.85
C GLY A 82 -3.27 6.17 3.10
N THR A 83 -2.40 5.61 2.25
CA THR A 83 -1.93 4.23 2.32
C THR A 83 -0.55 4.20 2.95
N VAL A 84 -0.32 3.27 3.88
CA VAL A 84 1.02 2.98 4.43
C VAL A 84 1.53 1.71 3.79
N PHE A 85 2.71 1.78 3.17
CA PHE A 85 3.44 0.61 2.70
C PHE A 85 4.36 0.10 3.81
N PHE A 86 4.30 -1.21 4.08
CA PHE A 86 5.20 -1.89 4.98
C PHE A 86 5.94 -2.97 4.18
N ALA A 87 7.19 -2.67 3.81
CA ALA A 87 8.05 -3.63 3.15
C ALA A 87 8.43 -4.73 4.16
N LEU A 88 8.24 -5.99 3.75
CA LEU A 88 8.74 -7.12 4.53
C LEU A 88 10.25 -7.20 4.33
N ASN A 89 11.01 -7.51 5.37
CA ASN A 89 12.47 -7.61 5.31
C ASN A 89 12.93 -8.88 4.56
N THR A 90 12.65 -8.92 3.27
CA THR A 90 13.05 -9.94 2.30
C THR A 90 14.21 -9.44 1.46
N GLU A 91 14.89 -10.32 0.73
CA GLU A 91 15.85 -9.89 -0.29
C GLU A 91 15.10 -9.64 -1.61
N TRP A 92 15.37 -8.53 -2.28
CA TRP A 92 14.84 -8.20 -3.61
C TRP A 92 15.85 -7.36 -4.40
N GLU A 93 15.65 -7.28 -5.72
CA GLU A 93 16.35 -6.38 -6.63
C GLU A 93 15.31 -5.67 -7.52
N GLY A 94 15.41 -4.34 -7.62
CA GLY A 94 14.39 -3.48 -8.25
C GLY A 94 13.12 -3.38 -7.40
N GLY A 95 11.98 -3.04 -8.02
CA GLY A 95 10.70 -2.95 -7.32
C GLY A 95 10.52 -1.66 -6.52
N GLU A 96 11.24 -0.62 -6.92
CA GLU A 96 11.22 0.69 -6.28
C GLU A 96 9.81 1.30 -6.24
N LEU A 97 9.47 1.92 -5.11
CA LEU A 97 8.25 2.72 -5.00
C LEU A 97 8.48 4.07 -5.69
N MET A 98 7.95 4.17 -6.90
CA MET A 98 7.96 5.40 -7.68
C MET A 98 6.78 6.29 -7.32
N LEU A 99 7.06 7.52 -6.87
CA LEU A 99 6.05 8.51 -6.52
C LEU A 99 6.11 9.70 -7.47
N ARG A 100 4.94 10.19 -7.88
CA ARG A 100 4.82 11.41 -8.69
C ARG A 100 3.75 12.35 -8.14
N HIS A 101 4.16 13.59 -7.85
CA HIS A 101 3.23 14.62 -7.41
C HIS A 101 3.68 16.00 -7.88
N GLY A 102 2.76 16.80 -8.46
CA GLY A 102 3.07 18.16 -8.89
C GLY A 102 4.18 18.28 -9.94
N GLY A 103 4.37 17.24 -10.77
CA GLY A 103 5.45 17.18 -11.76
C GLY A 103 6.81 16.77 -11.19
N VAL A 104 6.91 16.48 -9.89
CA VAL A 104 8.11 15.94 -9.25
C VAL A 104 7.98 14.44 -9.12
N GLU A 105 9.04 13.72 -9.49
CA GLU A 105 9.17 12.27 -9.32
C GLU A 105 10.21 11.94 -8.25
N ALA A 106 9.95 10.91 -7.45
CA ALA A 106 10.85 10.38 -6.45
C ALA A 106 10.86 8.85 -6.51
N SER A 107 12.00 8.25 -6.24
CA SER A 107 12.17 6.80 -6.08
C SER A 107 12.52 6.49 -4.62
N ILE A 108 11.87 5.47 -4.07
CA ILE A 108 12.10 4.95 -2.72
C ILE A 108 12.38 3.45 -2.85
N ASP A 109 13.51 3.01 -2.31
CA ASP A 109 13.90 1.60 -2.13
C ASP A 109 14.10 1.34 -0.62
#